data_AF-A0A0B7A6R0-F1
#
_entry.id   AF-A0A0B7A6R0-F1
#
_cell.length_a   1.000
_cell.length_b   1.000
_cell.length_c   1.000
_cell.angle_alpha   90.00
_cell.angle_beta   90.00
_cell.angle_gamma   90.00
#
_symmetry.space_group_name_H-M   'P 1'
#
loop_
_entity.id
_entity.type
_entity.pdbx_description
1 polymer ?
#
loop_
_entity_poly.entity_id
_entity_poly.type
_entity_poly.pdbx_seq_one_letter_code
_entity_poly.pdbx_strand_id
1 'polypeptide(L)'
;MVAVVVSDKKYDSIFGTTCHQCRQKTDDMKTICRSPDCFGVRGQFCGPCLRNRYGEDALAALKDPNWICPPCREICNCSFCRRKKGRASTGILIHVAREHGYPDVNSYLKGFAKDNQHQPGLPVQ
;
A
#
# COMPACT_ATOMS: atom_id res chain seq x y z
N MET A 1 12.30 -9.89 11.38
CA MET A 1 11.08 -10.62 10.94
C MET A 1 10.13 -9.64 10.26
N VAL A 2 9.31 -10.09 9.31
CA VAL A 2 8.25 -9.28 8.68
C VAL A 2 6.98 -9.42 9.50
N ALA A 3 6.29 -8.31 9.82
CA ALA A 3 4.99 -8.34 10.47
C ALA A 3 3.91 -8.90 9.52
N VAL A 4 3.07 -9.85 9.96
CA VAL A 4 2.00 -10.44 9.13
C VAL A 4 0.67 -9.71 9.38
N VAL A 5 0.41 -9.40 10.64
CA VAL A 5 -0.73 -8.59 11.09
C VAL A 5 -0.27 -7.33 11.81
N VAL A 6 -1.21 -6.42 12.09
CA VAL A 6 -0.90 -5.12 12.72
C VAL A 6 -0.39 -5.31 14.15
N SER A 7 -0.89 -6.30 14.87
CA SER A 7 -0.48 -6.63 16.25
C SER A 7 0.97 -7.14 16.35
N ASP A 8 1.56 -7.62 15.26
CA ASP A 8 2.95 -8.08 15.25
C ASP A 8 3.96 -6.92 15.21
N LYS A 9 3.48 -5.70 14.95
CA LYS A 9 4.33 -4.54 14.76
C LYS A 9 4.80 -3.99 16.10
N LYS A 10 6.12 -3.94 16.29
CA LYS A 10 6.74 -3.26 17.43
C LYS A 10 7.29 -1.90 16.99
N TYR A 11 6.84 -0.85 17.66
CA TYR A 11 7.23 0.52 17.39
C TYR A 11 8.62 0.81 17.94
N ASP A 12 9.43 1.48 17.13
CA ASP A 12 10.77 1.93 17.51
C ASP A 12 11.04 3.27 16.82
N SER A 13 10.96 4.35 17.60
CA SER A 13 11.16 5.71 17.11
C SER A 13 12.63 6.05 16.83
N ILE A 14 13.57 5.25 17.32
CA ILE A 14 15.02 5.52 17.25
C ILE A 14 15.63 4.70 16.12
N PHE A 15 15.50 3.37 16.16
CA PHE A 15 16.17 2.45 15.22
C PHE A 15 15.23 1.81 14.20
N GLY A 16 13.91 1.97 14.36
CA GLY A 16 12.96 1.41 13.42
C GLY A 16 13.08 1.99 12.00
N THR A 17 12.47 1.34 11.04
CA THR A 17 12.34 1.86 9.66
C THR A 17 10.90 2.32 9.41
N THR A 18 10.73 3.32 8.55
CA THR A 18 9.41 3.89 8.26
C THR A 18 8.73 3.13 7.12
N CYS A 19 7.44 2.82 7.26
CA CYS A 19 6.62 2.29 6.17
C CYS A 19 6.03 3.42 5.31
N HIS A 20 6.12 3.33 3.99
CA HIS A 20 5.55 4.27 3.03
C HIS A 20 4.05 4.55 3.27
N GLN A 21 3.28 3.49 3.52
CA GLN A 21 1.82 3.57 3.56
C GLN A 21 1.31 4.12 4.90
N CYS A 22 1.71 3.53 6.03
CA CYS A 22 1.22 3.92 7.35
C CYS A 22 2.12 4.93 8.06
N ARG A 23 3.34 5.16 7.55
CA ARG A 23 4.34 6.10 8.09
C ARG A 23 4.77 5.83 9.52
N GLN A 24 4.45 4.64 10.03
CA GLN A 24 4.90 4.19 11.34
C GLN A 24 6.34 3.69 11.24
N LYS A 25 7.13 4.03 12.27
CA LYS A 25 8.53 3.59 12.44
C LYS A 25 8.55 2.38 13.37
N THR A 26 8.96 1.24 12.84
CA THR A 26 8.85 -0.07 13.51
C THR A 26 10.07 -0.93 13.19
N ASP A 27 10.38 -1.89 14.06
CA ASP A 27 11.54 -2.77 13.92
C ASP A 27 11.34 -3.93 12.92
N ASP A 28 10.11 -4.15 12.43
CA ASP A 28 9.83 -5.16 11.43
C ASP A 28 10.49 -4.84 10.08
N MET A 29 10.92 -5.91 9.41
CA MET A 29 11.48 -5.82 8.06
C MET A 29 10.42 -5.34 7.08
N LYS A 30 10.81 -4.36 6.26
CA LYS A 30 9.98 -3.77 5.21
C LYS A 30 10.56 -4.12 3.86
N THR A 31 9.72 -4.08 2.82
CA THR A 31 10.15 -4.38 1.45
C THR A 31 11.23 -3.44 0.96
N ILE A 32 12.00 -3.87 -0.03
CA ILE A 32 13.01 -3.05 -0.70
C ILE A 32 12.73 -3.10 -2.20
N CYS A 33 12.49 -1.94 -2.81
CA CYS A 33 12.25 -1.84 -4.25
C CYS A 33 13.55 -2.07 -5.05
N ARG A 34 13.43 -2.70 -6.21
CA ARG A 34 14.55 -2.99 -7.13
C ARG A 34 14.62 -2.03 -8.33
N SER A 35 13.72 -1.05 -8.40
CA SER A 35 13.77 0.02 -9.41
C SER A 35 15.00 0.90 -9.19
N PRO A 36 15.78 1.24 -10.25
CA PRO A 36 17.00 2.04 -10.13
C PRO A 36 16.73 3.44 -9.56
N ASP A 37 15.56 4.02 -9.84
CA ASP A 37 15.18 5.36 -9.39
C ASP A 37 14.42 5.37 -8.05
N CYS A 38 14.36 4.23 -7.34
CA CYS A 38 13.64 4.13 -6.07
C CYS A 38 14.56 4.37 -4.88
N PHE A 39 14.30 5.44 -4.13
CA PHE A 39 15.11 5.82 -2.97
C PHE A 39 14.31 5.92 -1.66
N GLY A 40 15.00 5.61 -0.56
CA GLY A 40 14.52 5.77 0.81
C GLY A 40 13.19 5.08 1.10
N VAL A 41 12.31 5.78 1.82
CA VAL A 41 11.01 5.26 2.28
C VAL A 41 10.05 4.91 1.14
N ARG A 42 10.30 5.37 -0.10
CA ARG A 42 9.41 5.12 -1.25
C ARG A 42 9.17 3.63 -1.51
N GLY A 43 10.20 2.80 -1.34
CA GLY A 43 10.15 1.36 -1.58
C GLY A 43 9.75 0.50 -0.36
N GLN A 44 9.58 1.12 0.81
CA GLN A 44 9.50 0.43 2.09
C GLN A 44 8.05 0.21 2.53
N PHE A 45 7.55 -1.02 2.48
CA PHE A 45 6.22 -1.38 2.96
C PHE A 45 6.31 -2.44 4.05
N CYS A 46 5.58 -2.25 5.15
CA CYS A 46 5.36 -3.32 6.12
C CYS A 46 4.34 -4.32 5.57
N GLY A 47 4.42 -5.58 6.02
CA GLY A 47 3.57 -6.67 5.53
C GLY A 47 2.07 -6.36 5.53
N PRO A 48 1.46 -5.86 6.63
CA PRO A 48 0.02 -5.59 6.65
C PRO A 48 -0.40 -4.52 5.65
N CYS A 49 0.46 -3.52 5.40
CA CYS A 49 0.15 -2.47 4.45
C CYS A 49 0.23 -2.98 3.01
N LEU A 50 1.27 -3.73 2.67
CA LEU A 50 1.42 -4.27 1.32
C LEU A 50 0.27 -5.22 0.98
N ARG A 51 -0.06 -6.14 1.90
CA ARG A 51 -1.17 -7.09 1.76
C ARG A 51 -2.51 -6.38 1.61
N ASN A 52 -2.89 -5.55 2.57
CA ASN A 52 -4.24 -4.98 2.59
C ASN A 52 -4.44 -3.92 1.50
N ARG A 53 -3.37 -3.23 1.06
CA ARG A 53 -3.52 -2.16 0.06
C ARG A 53 -3.32 -2.62 -1.37
N TYR A 54 -2.52 -3.66 -1.60
CA TYR A 54 -2.08 -4.06 -2.94
C TYR A 54 -2.20 -5.56 -3.21
N GLY A 55 -2.60 -6.37 -2.23
CA GLY A 55 -2.75 -7.82 -2.39
C GLY A 55 -1.41 -8.58 -2.47
N GLU A 56 -0.30 -7.94 -2.10
CA GLU A 56 1.05 -8.49 -2.23
C GLU A 56 1.63 -8.93 -0.87
N ASP A 57 2.39 -10.01 -0.87
CA ASP A 57 3.09 -10.52 0.32
C ASP A 57 4.50 -9.91 0.44
N ALA A 58 4.84 -9.40 1.63
CA ALA A 58 6.09 -8.70 1.84
C ALA A 58 7.31 -9.64 1.92
N LEU A 59 7.13 -10.89 2.36
CA LEU A 59 8.22 -11.87 2.37
C LEU A 59 8.55 -12.32 0.95
N ALA A 60 7.53 -12.56 0.12
CA ALA A 60 7.69 -12.84 -1.31
C ALA A 60 8.37 -11.66 -2.03
N ALA A 61 7.90 -10.43 -1.80
CA ALA A 61 8.50 -9.22 -2.36
C ALA A 61 9.99 -9.04 -1.99
N LEU A 62 10.38 -9.41 -0.76
CA LEU A 62 11.78 -9.34 -0.33
C LEU A 62 12.67 -10.37 -1.03
N LYS A 63 12.13 -11.55 -1.34
CA LYS A 63 12.84 -12.65 -2.01
C LYS A 63 12.92 -12.47 -3.52
N ASP A 64 12.01 -11.71 -4.12
CA ASP A 64 11.98 -11.45 -5.55
C ASP A 64 13.03 -10.39 -5.95
N PRO A 65 14.04 -10.76 -6.77
CA PRO A 65 15.07 -9.83 -7.22
C PRO A 65 14.55 -8.77 -8.20
N ASN A 66 13.33 -8.93 -8.72
CA ASN A 66 12.70 -8.04 -9.69
C ASN A 66 11.53 -7.25 -9.10
N TRP A 67 11.28 -7.35 -7.78
CA TRP A 67 10.12 -6.69 -7.19
C TRP A 67 10.21 -5.16 -7.27
N ILE A 68 9.19 -4.54 -7.86
CA ILE A 68 9.06 -3.08 -7.98
C ILE A 68 7.90 -2.61 -7.09
N CYS A 69 8.14 -1.59 -6.28
CA CYS A 69 7.15 -1.12 -5.31
C CYS A 69 5.92 -0.46 -5.99
N PRO A 70 4.76 -0.39 -5.30
CA PRO A 70 3.56 0.24 -5.83
C PRO A 70 3.75 1.69 -6.32
N PRO A 71 4.55 2.56 -5.66
CA PRO A 71 4.88 3.87 -6.19
C PRO A 71 5.61 3.83 -7.53
N CYS A 72 6.63 2.98 -7.70
CA CYS A 72 7.39 2.91 -8.97
C CYS A 72 6.61 2.24 -10.10
N ARG A 73 5.60 1.42 -9.78
CA ARG A 73 4.59 0.92 -10.74
C ARG A 73 3.43 1.90 -10.99
N GLU A 74 3.48 3.09 -10.40
CA GLU A 74 2.43 4.12 -10.51
C GLU A 74 1.03 3.72 -10.01
N ILE A 75 0.92 2.63 -9.24
CA ILE A 75 -0.34 2.11 -8.68
C ILE A 75 -0.56 2.47 -7.20
N CYS A 76 0.38 3.21 -6.56
CA CYS A 76 0.26 3.56 -5.15
C CYS A 76 -1.06 4.30 -4.85
N ASN A 77 -1.83 3.77 -3.90
CA ASN A 77 -3.13 4.30 -3.48
C ASN A 77 -3.05 5.01 -2.10
N CYS A 78 -1.85 5.32 -1.61
CA CYS A 78 -1.67 6.09 -0.38
C CYS A 78 -2.17 7.55 -0.54
N SER A 79 -2.53 8.18 0.58
CA SER A 79 -3.11 9.53 0.59
C SER A 79 -2.18 10.57 -0.04
N PHE A 80 -0.87 10.50 0.21
CA PHE A 80 0.09 11.44 -0.38
C PHE A 80 0.27 11.26 -1.88
N CYS A 81 0.47 10.02 -2.35
CA CYS A 81 0.64 9.75 -3.77
C CYS A 81 -0.61 10.10 -4.56
N ARG A 82 -1.82 9.86 -4.02
CA ARG A 82 -3.07 10.28 -4.67
C ARG A 82 -3.21 11.79 -4.74
N ARG A 83 -2.93 12.51 -3.65
CA ARG A 83 -2.98 13.99 -3.64
C ARG A 83 -2.01 14.62 -4.64
N LYS A 84 -0.80 14.08 -4.76
CA LYS A 84 0.18 14.52 -5.79
C LYS A 84 -0.33 14.32 -7.23
N LYS A 85 -1.26 13.39 -7.44
CA LYS A 85 -1.92 13.12 -8.73
C LYS A 85 -3.28 13.83 -8.87
N GLY A 86 -3.62 14.78 -8.00
CA GLY A 86 -4.90 15.48 -8.02
C GLY A 86 -6.11 14.62 -7.64
N ARG A 87 -5.90 13.48 -6.97
CA ARG A 87 -6.97 12.54 -6.60
C ARG A 87 -7.28 12.59 -5.10
N ALA A 88 -8.55 12.37 -4.76
CA ALA A 88 -8.99 12.24 -3.37
C ALA A 88 -8.27 11.10 -2.63
N SER A 89 -8.07 11.28 -1.33
CA SER A 89 -7.46 10.27 -0.47
C SER A 89 -8.43 9.12 -0.18
N THR A 90 -7.94 7.89 -0.06
CA THR A 90 -8.81 6.71 0.13
C THR A 90 -9.23 6.43 1.57
N GLY A 91 -8.66 7.13 2.57
CA GLY A 91 -8.84 6.74 3.98
C GLY A 91 -8.42 5.28 4.26
N ILE A 92 -9.02 4.66 5.29
CA ILE A 92 -8.87 3.24 5.64
C ILE A 92 -9.90 2.42 4.85
N LEU A 93 -9.54 2.03 3.62
CA LEU A 93 -10.51 1.45 2.67
C LEU A 93 -10.60 -0.09 2.72
N ILE A 94 -9.78 -0.77 3.52
CA ILE A 94 -9.72 -2.25 3.52
C ILE A 94 -11.01 -2.91 4.03
N HIS A 95 -11.71 -2.30 4.98
CA HIS A 95 -12.96 -2.86 5.52
C HIS A 95 -14.06 -2.82 4.46
N VAL A 96 -14.24 -1.66 3.82
CA VAL A 96 -15.15 -1.48 2.69
C VAL A 96 -14.78 -2.43 1.54
N ALA A 97 -13.49 -2.55 1.20
CA ALA A 97 -13.06 -3.47 0.15
C ALA A 97 -13.53 -4.90 0.40
N ARG A 98 -13.35 -5.40 1.63
CA ARG A 98 -13.75 -6.76 2.02
C ARG A 98 -15.25 -6.95 2.07
N GLU A 99 -16.00 -5.95 2.53
CA GLU A 99 -17.46 -5.96 2.51
C GLU A 99 -18.01 -6.13 1.08
N HIS A 100 -17.35 -5.51 0.10
CA HIS A 100 -17.65 -5.66 -1.33
C HIS A 100 -16.99 -6.89 -1.99
N GLY A 101 -16.44 -7.83 -1.21
CA GLY A 101 -15.87 -9.08 -1.73
C GLY A 101 -14.45 -8.97 -2.31
N TYR A 102 -13.76 -7.85 -2.11
CA TYR A 102 -12.38 -7.67 -2.56
C TYR A 102 -11.37 -7.94 -1.45
N PRO A 103 -10.28 -8.69 -1.73
CA PRO A 103 -9.29 -9.03 -0.70
C PRO A 103 -8.39 -7.85 -0.31
N ASP A 104 -8.25 -6.87 -1.20
CA ASP A 104 -7.37 -5.71 -1.03
C ASP A 104 -7.95 -4.45 -1.70
N VAL A 105 -7.42 -3.29 -1.29
CA VAL A 105 -7.89 -1.98 -1.75
C VAL A 105 -7.59 -1.72 -3.23
N ASN A 106 -6.49 -2.23 -3.78
CA ASN A 106 -6.14 -1.99 -5.18
C ASN A 106 -7.09 -2.74 -6.11
N SER A 107 -7.42 -4.00 -5.79
CA SER A 107 -8.42 -4.79 -6.52
C SER A 107 -9.80 -4.15 -6.44
N TYR A 108 -10.21 -3.69 -5.26
CA TYR A 108 -11.43 -2.90 -5.08
C TYR A 108 -11.45 -1.69 -6.01
N LEU A 109 -10.48 -0.78 -5.90
CA LEU A 109 -10.44 0.44 -6.72
C LEU A 109 -10.44 0.18 -8.23
N LYS A 110 -9.83 -0.93 -8.69
CA LYS A 110 -9.86 -1.34 -10.10
C LYS A 110 -11.23 -1.84 -10.54
N GLY A 111 -11.95 -2.55 -9.68
CA GLY A 111 -13.34 -2.97 -9.92
C GLY A 111 -14.27 -1.77 -10.14
N PHE A 112 -14.25 -0.80 -9.22
CA PHE A 112 -15.06 0.42 -9.32
C PHE A 112 -14.76 1.25 -10.57
N ALA A 113 -13.52 1.26 -11.05
CA ALA A 113 -13.16 1.98 -12.27
C ALA A 113 -13.71 1.32 -13.55
N LYS A 114 -14.02 0.02 -13.51
CA LYS A 114 -14.69 -0.69 -14.61
C LYS A 114 -16.19 -0.42 -14.60
N ASP A 115 -16.79 -0.39 -13.40
CA ASP A 115 -18.23 -0.16 -13.24
C ASP A 115 -18.61 1.31 -13.51
N ASN A 116 -17.75 2.28 -13.15
CA ASN A 116 -17.97 3.72 -13.41
C ASN A 116 -17.73 4.15 -14.87
N GLN A 117 -17.33 3.25 -15.78
CA GLN A 117 -17.43 3.55 -17.23
C GLN A 117 -18.89 3.54 -17.71
N HIS A 118 -19.84 3.23 -16.83
CA HIS A 118 -21.28 3.32 -17.08
C HIS A 118 -22.03 4.36 -16.22
N GLN A 119 -21.37 5.10 -15.32
CA GLN A 119 -22.01 6.18 -14.54
C GLN A 119 -21.05 7.35 -14.25
N PRO A 120 -21.32 8.55 -14.80
CA PRO A 120 -20.57 9.75 -14.44
C PRO A 120 -21.06 10.29 -13.09
N GLY A 121 -20.18 10.26 -12.09
CA GLY A 121 -20.32 11.04 -10.86
C GLY A 121 -20.95 10.30 -9.69
N LEU A 122 -20.13 9.88 -8.74
CA LEU A 122 -20.53 9.77 -7.34
C LEU A 122 -19.78 10.83 -6.54
N PRO A 123 -20.44 11.50 -5.57
CA PRO A 123 -19.91 12.70 -4.95
C PRO A 123 -18.81 12.36 -3.95
N VAL A 124 -17.88 13.30 -3.83
CA VAL A 124 -16.85 13.34 -2.80
C VAL A 124 -17.57 13.66 -1.47
N GLN A 125 -17.54 12.72 -0.52
CA GLN A 125 -17.78 13.04 0.90
C GLN A 125 -16.54 13.73 1.48
#